data_AF-A0A259HN18-F1
#
_entry.id   AF-A0A259HN18-F1
#
_cell.length_a   1.000
_cell.length_b   1.000
_cell.length_c   1.000
_cell.angle_alpha   90.00
_cell.angle_beta   90.00
_cell.angle_gamma   90.00
#
_symmetry.space_group_name_H-M   'P 1'
#
loop_
_entity.id
_entity.type
_entity.pdbx_description
1 polymer ?
#
loop_
_entity_poly.entity_id
_entity_poly.type
_entity_poly.pdbx_seq_one_letter_code
_entity_poly.pdbx_strand_id
1 'polypeptide(L)'
;MSTGAIWANYQWGSPWSGDPKQNGAAIAILIYLAYFVLRGSMQDDEKKMRIGAVYNIFAFFMLFPTLWVLPRLTESLHPGGEGSEGNPGLNGKDMDMNMRTVFYPAVIGWTLLGVWISTLKVRYQVLNEKQLNNESI
;
A
#
# COMPACT_ATOMS: atom_id res chain seq x y z
N MET A 1 -11.76 0.91 -6.86
CA MET A 1 -12.01 2.11 -7.68
C MET A 1 -13.30 2.83 -7.31
N SER A 2 -14.40 2.11 -7.05
CA SER A 2 -15.72 2.72 -6.80
C SER A 2 -15.74 3.74 -5.65
N THR A 3 -15.15 3.41 -4.50
CA THR A 3 -15.07 4.34 -3.35
C THR A 3 -14.22 5.58 -3.66
N GLY A 4 -13.12 5.40 -4.40
CA GLY A 4 -12.27 6.50 -4.84
C GLY A 4 -12.96 7.43 -5.85
N ALA A 5 -13.72 6.87 -6.80
CA ALA A 5 -14.50 7.65 -7.77
C ALA A 5 -15.63 8.45 -7.11
N ILE A 6 -16.30 7.88 -6.10
CA ILE A 6 -17.30 8.60 -5.29
C ILE A 6 -16.65 9.77 -4.57
N TRP A 7 -15.51 9.55 -3.90
CA TRP A 7 -14.79 10.62 -3.21
C TRP A 7 -14.27 11.69 -4.17
N ALA A 8 -13.74 11.30 -5.35
CA ALA A 8 -13.28 12.22 -6.37
C ALA A 8 -14.43 13.11 -6.90
N ASN A 9 -15.62 12.55 -7.08
CA ASN A 9 -16.79 13.33 -7.47
C ASN A 9 -17.17 14.36 -6.39
N TYR A 10 -17.08 14.00 -5.11
CA TYR A 10 -17.33 14.93 -4.01
C TYR A 10 -16.25 16.03 -3.91
N GLN A 11 -14.98 15.69 -4.10
CA GLN A 11 -13.85 16.61 -3.91
C GLN A 11 -13.60 17.52 -5.12
N TRP A 12 -13.76 16.99 -6.34
CA TRP A 12 -13.34 17.64 -7.59
C TRP A 12 -14.46 17.73 -8.64
N GLY A 13 -15.69 17.36 -8.30
CA GLY A 13 -16.85 17.46 -9.20
C GLY A 13 -16.91 16.41 -10.32
N SER A 14 -15.90 15.54 -10.45
CA SER A 14 -15.86 14.47 -11.45
C SER A 14 -15.34 13.16 -10.85
N PRO A 15 -15.96 12.00 -11.16
CA PRO A 15 -15.47 10.70 -10.67
C PRO A 15 -14.11 10.31 -11.29
N TRP A 16 -13.74 10.96 -12.41
CA TRP A 16 -12.46 10.79 -13.08
C TRP A 16 -12.04 12.11 -13.73
N SER A 17 -10.88 12.60 -13.38
CA SER A 17 -10.36 13.91 -13.82
C SER A 17 -9.18 13.80 -14.77
N GLY A 18 -8.69 12.57 -15.03
CA GLY A 18 -7.45 12.36 -15.77
C GLY A 18 -6.19 12.78 -15.01
N ASP A 19 -6.31 13.05 -13.70
CA ASP A 19 -5.21 13.43 -12.83
C ASP A 19 -4.09 12.35 -12.83
N PRO A 20 -2.80 12.74 -12.83
CA PRO A 20 -1.68 11.81 -12.86
C PRO A 20 -1.69 10.74 -11.76
N LYS A 21 -2.14 11.06 -10.54
CA LYS A 21 -2.23 10.08 -9.43
C LYS A 21 -3.41 9.13 -9.63
N GLN A 22 -4.54 9.61 -10.18
CA GLN A 22 -5.67 8.74 -10.55
C GLN A 22 -5.24 7.74 -11.64
N ASN A 23 -4.63 8.24 -12.71
CA ASN A 23 -4.14 7.41 -13.82
C ASN A 23 -3.08 6.40 -13.33
N GLY A 24 -2.12 6.85 -12.53
CA GLY A 24 -1.10 6.00 -11.94
C GLY A 24 -1.68 4.86 -11.09
N ALA A 25 -2.66 5.16 -10.23
CA ALA A 25 -3.37 4.16 -9.44
C ALA A 25 -4.16 3.17 -10.31
N ALA A 26 -4.79 3.65 -11.39
CA ALA A 26 -5.49 2.76 -12.31
C ALA A 26 -4.53 1.82 -13.06
N ILE A 27 -3.41 2.34 -13.55
CA ILE A 27 -2.37 1.52 -14.20
C ILE A 27 -1.84 0.46 -13.23
N ALA A 28 -1.54 0.84 -11.98
CA ALA A 28 -1.11 -0.11 -10.95
C ALA A 28 -2.11 -1.25 -10.75
N ILE A 29 -3.41 -0.93 -10.65
CA ILE A 29 -4.47 -1.94 -10.54
C ILE A 29 -4.51 -2.84 -11.79
N LEU A 30 -4.41 -2.26 -12.98
CA LEU A 30 -4.42 -3.03 -14.23
C LEU A 30 -3.24 -4.00 -14.33
N ILE A 31 -2.05 -3.62 -13.85
CA ILE A 31 -0.90 -4.51 -13.77
C ILE A 31 -1.23 -5.72 -12.86
N TYR A 32 -1.83 -5.49 -11.69
CA TYR A 32 -2.23 -6.60 -10.81
C TYR A 32 -3.42 -7.41 -11.36
N LEU A 33 -4.33 -6.82 -12.12
CA LEU A 33 -5.38 -7.57 -12.81
C LEU A 33 -4.79 -8.46 -13.91
N ALA A 34 -3.82 -7.95 -14.67
CA ALA A 34 -3.10 -8.72 -15.69
C ALA A 34 -2.31 -9.89 -15.08
N TYR A 35 -1.84 -9.79 -13.83
CA TYR A 35 -1.26 -10.94 -13.11
C TYR A 35 -2.24 -12.12 -13.02
N PHE A 36 -3.50 -11.87 -12.66
CA PHE A 36 -4.50 -12.94 -12.54
C PHE A 36 -4.82 -13.57 -13.90
N VAL A 37 -4.94 -12.76 -14.94
CA VAL A 37 -5.15 -13.24 -16.32
C VAL A 37 -3.96 -14.08 -16.79
N LEU A 38 -2.74 -13.60 -16.60
CA LEU A 38 -1.51 -14.31 -16.95
C LEU A 38 -1.40 -15.64 -16.19
N ARG A 39 -1.66 -15.63 -14.88
CA ARG A 39 -1.59 -16.83 -14.05
C ARG A 39 -2.69 -17.84 -14.42
N GLY A 40 -3.87 -17.36 -14.79
CA GLY A 40 -5.02 -18.17 -15.19
C GLY A 40 -4.89 -18.79 -16.59
N SER A 41 -4.08 -18.20 -17.49
CA SER A 41 -3.91 -18.71 -18.85
C SER A 41 -2.93 -19.88 -18.95
N MET A 42 -2.16 -20.17 -17.88
CA MET A 42 -1.16 -21.24 -17.85
C MET A 42 -1.75 -22.54 -17.27
N GLN A 43 -1.54 -23.65 -18.00
CA GLN A 43 -1.96 -24.99 -17.60
C GLN A 43 -0.88 -25.74 -16.80
N ASP A 44 0.40 -25.52 -17.15
CA ASP A 44 1.53 -26.14 -16.45
C ASP A 44 1.80 -25.41 -15.13
N ASP A 45 1.74 -26.15 -14.02
CA ASP A 45 1.86 -25.59 -12.67
C ASP A 45 3.26 -25.04 -12.38
N GLU A 46 4.33 -25.69 -12.86
CA GLU A 46 5.70 -25.24 -12.63
C GLU A 46 5.96 -23.91 -13.36
N LYS A 47 5.55 -23.82 -14.62
CA LYS A 47 5.62 -22.60 -15.42
C LYS A 47 4.78 -21.48 -14.82
N LYS A 48 3.57 -21.79 -14.38
CA LYS A 48 2.67 -20.86 -13.69
C LYS A 48 3.28 -20.28 -12.42
N MET A 49 3.94 -21.12 -11.61
CA MET A 49 4.65 -20.66 -10.41
C MET A 49 5.83 -19.75 -10.77
N ARG A 50 6.67 -20.16 -11.73
CA ARG A 50 7.88 -19.42 -12.12
C ARG A 50 7.55 -18.07 -12.75
N ILE A 51 6.67 -18.05 -13.75
CA ILE A 51 6.27 -16.81 -14.44
C ILE A 51 5.45 -15.92 -13.50
N GLY A 52 4.58 -16.51 -12.68
CA GLY A 52 3.83 -15.77 -11.68
C GLY A 52 4.75 -15.05 -10.67
N ALA A 53 5.80 -15.71 -10.19
CA ALA A 53 6.77 -15.08 -9.30
C ALA A 53 7.49 -13.89 -9.95
N VAL A 54 8.00 -14.08 -11.18
CA VAL A 54 8.70 -13.01 -11.92
C VAL A 54 7.77 -11.82 -12.19
N TYR A 55 6.54 -12.08 -12.63
CA TYR A 55 5.57 -11.03 -12.89
C TYR A 55 5.24 -10.25 -11.62
N ASN A 56 5.09 -10.93 -10.48
CA ASN A 56 4.74 -10.26 -9.23
C ASN A 56 5.87 -9.35 -8.73
N ILE A 57 7.14 -9.76 -8.91
CA ILE A 57 8.30 -8.90 -8.66
C ILE A 57 8.23 -7.65 -9.56
N PHE A 58 8.00 -7.84 -10.86
CA PHE A 58 7.84 -6.72 -11.80
C PHE A 58 6.68 -5.79 -11.39
N ALA A 59 5.51 -6.35 -11.06
CA ALA A 59 4.33 -5.60 -10.65
C ALA A 59 4.60 -4.74 -9.40
N PHE A 60 5.30 -5.30 -8.42
CA PHE A 60 5.72 -4.56 -7.23
C PHE A 60 6.61 -3.38 -7.59
N PHE A 61 7.63 -3.58 -8.43
CA PHE A 61 8.50 -2.48 -8.85
C PHE A 61 7.75 -1.42 -9.65
N MET A 62 6.76 -1.80 -10.45
CA MET A 62 5.92 -0.86 -11.19
C MET A 62 5.07 0.06 -10.31
N LEU A 63 4.84 -0.29 -9.04
CA LEU A 63 4.18 0.62 -8.09
C LEU A 63 4.99 1.90 -7.87
N PHE A 64 6.33 1.85 -7.93
CA PHE A 64 7.16 3.03 -7.70
C PHE A 64 7.04 4.06 -8.84
N PRO A 65 7.26 3.70 -10.13
CA PRO A 65 7.03 4.62 -11.22
C PRO A 65 5.60 5.16 -11.26
N THR A 66 4.59 4.28 -11.10
CA THR A 66 3.19 4.66 -11.29
C THR A 66 2.61 5.49 -10.16
N LEU A 67 2.95 5.20 -8.91
CA LEU A 67 2.37 5.90 -7.75
C LEU A 67 3.26 7.01 -7.20
N TRP A 68 4.59 6.90 -7.39
CA TRP A 68 5.54 7.78 -6.71
C TRP A 68 6.31 8.69 -7.65
N VAL A 69 6.85 8.16 -8.75
CA VAL A 69 7.70 8.95 -9.65
C VAL A 69 6.86 9.79 -10.60
N LEU A 70 6.10 9.15 -11.49
CA LEU A 70 5.39 9.83 -12.59
C LEU A 70 4.43 10.92 -12.10
N PRO A 71 3.61 10.72 -11.06
CA PRO A 71 2.66 11.74 -10.63
C PRO A 71 3.28 12.98 -9.96
N ARG A 72 4.60 12.96 -9.69
CA ARG A 72 5.35 14.11 -9.16
C ARG A 72 6.11 14.87 -10.24
N LEU A 73 6.10 14.37 -11.48
CA LEU A 73 6.69 15.04 -12.63
C LEU A 73 5.70 16.00 -13.31
N THR A 74 4.46 16.02 -12.86
CA THR A 74 3.35 16.77 -13.47
C THR A 74 2.45 17.34 -12.38
N GLU A 75 1.76 18.43 -12.71
CA GLU A 75 0.76 19.02 -11.81
C GLU A 75 -0.37 18.03 -11.52
N SER A 76 -0.88 18.05 -10.29
CA SER A 76 -1.91 17.13 -9.82
C SER A 76 -2.91 17.86 -8.94
N LEU A 77 -4.19 17.50 -9.06
CA LEU A 77 -5.28 17.92 -8.18
C LEU A 77 -5.09 17.46 -6.74
N HIS A 78 -4.23 16.47 -6.53
CA HIS A 78 -3.88 15.99 -5.20
C HIS A 78 -2.74 16.83 -4.60
N PRO A 79 -2.80 17.16 -3.30
CA PRO A 79 -1.73 17.87 -2.60
C PRO A 79 -0.33 17.29 -2.86
N GLY A 80 0.66 18.17 -3.05
CA GLY A 80 2.04 17.79 -3.40
C GLY A 80 2.25 17.39 -4.85
N GLY A 81 1.42 17.89 -5.76
CA GLY A 81 1.54 17.74 -7.22
C GLY A 81 2.31 18.86 -7.93
N GLU A 82 2.33 20.07 -7.38
CA GLU A 82 3.10 21.16 -7.99
C GLU A 82 4.59 21.05 -7.64
N GLY A 83 5.42 21.00 -8.68
CA GLY A 83 6.87 21.05 -8.57
C GLY A 83 7.33 22.42 -8.05
N SER A 84 7.33 22.59 -6.73
CA SER A 84 8.27 23.41 -5.92
C SER A 84 7.74 23.80 -4.53
N GLU A 85 6.48 23.53 -4.17
CA GLU A 85 5.94 23.81 -2.81
C GLU A 85 6.04 22.64 -1.82
N GLY A 86 7.01 21.73 -2.03
CA GLY A 86 7.48 20.81 -1.00
C GLY A 86 6.81 19.45 -1.00
N ASN A 87 7.63 18.41 -0.86
CA ASN A 87 7.18 17.06 -0.55
C ASN A 87 6.36 17.12 0.76
N PRO A 88 5.01 16.95 0.74
CA PRO A 88 4.18 17.15 1.93
C PRO A 88 4.53 16.18 3.06
N GLY A 89 5.15 15.04 2.72
CA GLY A 89 5.63 14.07 3.69
C GLY A 89 6.86 14.52 4.50
N LEU A 90 7.58 15.56 4.04
CA LEU A 90 8.82 16.05 4.65
C LEU A 90 8.78 17.53 5.04
N ASN A 91 7.75 18.28 4.66
CA ASN A 91 7.60 19.66 5.10
C ASN A 91 6.88 19.72 6.47
N GLY A 92 7.67 19.76 7.55
CA GLY A 92 7.16 19.79 8.92
C GLY A 92 6.31 21.02 9.29
N LYS A 93 6.19 22.00 8.36
CA LYS A 93 5.35 23.19 8.50
C LYS A 93 3.91 22.98 8.03
N ASP A 94 3.62 21.90 7.30
CA ASP A 94 2.30 21.65 6.71
C ASP A 94 1.34 20.90 7.66
N MET A 95 1.80 20.48 8.85
CA MET A 95 1.00 19.77 9.84
C MET A 95 0.44 20.73 10.91
N ASP A 96 -0.86 21.01 10.80
CA ASP A 96 -1.63 21.82 11.76
C ASP A 96 -1.55 21.29 13.20
N MET A 97 -1.67 22.19 14.18
CA MET A 97 -1.61 21.83 15.60
C MET A 97 -2.68 20.81 15.98
N ASN A 98 -3.89 20.90 15.41
CA ASN A 98 -4.97 19.95 15.68
C ASN A 98 -4.72 18.58 15.04
N MET A 99 -3.98 18.49 13.94
CA MET A 99 -3.61 17.19 13.37
C MET A 99 -2.60 16.46 14.27
N ARG A 100 -1.72 17.20 14.97
CA ARG A 100 -0.70 16.63 15.87
C ARG A 100 -1.32 15.91 17.07
N THR A 101 -2.43 16.42 17.59
CA THR A 101 -3.13 15.82 18.74
C THR A 101 -3.76 14.48 18.42
N VAL A 102 -3.98 14.15 17.14
CA VAL A 102 -4.45 12.84 16.69
C VAL A 102 -3.28 11.97 16.20
N PHE A 103 -2.39 12.54 15.40
CA PHE A 103 -1.30 11.82 14.74
C PHE A 103 -0.35 11.16 15.74
N TYR A 104 0.19 11.91 16.71
CA TYR A 104 1.19 11.36 17.63
C TYR A 104 0.61 10.30 18.58
N PRO A 105 -0.58 10.50 19.20
CA PRO A 105 -1.21 9.45 19.97
C PRO A 105 -1.53 8.20 19.15
N ALA A 106 -1.94 8.36 17.89
CA ALA A 106 -2.17 7.21 16.99
C ALA A 106 -0.87 6.44 16.73
N VAL A 107 0.25 7.12 16.43
CA VAL A 107 1.56 6.48 16.23
C VAL A 107 1.98 5.68 17.46
N ILE A 108 1.83 6.27 18.65
CA ILE A 108 2.14 5.59 19.92
C ILE A 108 1.21 4.40 20.11
N GLY A 109 -0.09 4.58 19.92
CA GLY A 109 -1.10 3.53 20.07
C GLY A 109 -0.86 2.34 19.15
N TRP A 110 -0.63 2.57 17.86
CA TRP A 110 -0.32 1.52 16.89
C TRP A 110 1.00 0.81 17.19
N THR A 111 2.00 1.54 17.67
CA THR A 111 3.29 0.96 18.08
C THR A 111 3.11 0.04 19.28
N LEU A 112 2.41 0.51 20.31
CA LEU A 112 2.12 -0.28 21.52
C LEU A 112 1.26 -1.50 21.20
N LEU A 113 0.25 -1.35 20.34
CA LEU A 113 -0.58 -2.45 19.86
C LEU A 113 0.27 -3.50 19.13
N GLY A 114 1.16 -3.07 18.25
CA GLY A 114 2.10 -3.95 17.56
C GLY A 114 2.98 -4.73 18.54
N VAL A 115 3.60 -4.03 19.50
CA VAL A 115 4.40 -4.66 20.57
C VAL A 115 3.56 -5.68 21.34
N TRP A 116 2.33 -5.32 21.74
CA TRP A 116 1.44 -6.22 22.46
C TRP A 116 1.15 -7.50 21.67
N ILE A 117 0.73 -7.37 20.40
CA ILE A 117 0.48 -8.53 19.52
C ILE A 117 1.74 -9.40 19.38
N SER A 118 2.91 -8.78 19.17
CA SER A 118 4.18 -9.51 19.09
C SER A 118 4.47 -10.29 20.37
N THR A 119 4.25 -9.70 21.55
CA THR A 119 4.45 -10.41 22.82
C THR A 119 3.51 -11.60 22.98
N LEU A 120 2.24 -11.48 22.56
CA LEU A 120 1.29 -12.59 22.57
C LEU A 120 1.75 -13.72 21.64
N LYS A 121 2.20 -13.38 20.43
CA LYS A 121 2.69 -14.36 19.46
C LYS A 121 3.89 -15.13 19.99
N VAL A 122 4.86 -14.44 20.60
CA VAL A 122 6.04 -15.07 21.21
C VAL A 122 5.64 -16.00 22.36
N ARG A 123 4.77 -15.55 23.26
CA ARG A 123 4.29 -16.38 24.39
C ARG A 123 3.56 -17.63 23.91
N TYR A 124 2.73 -17.50 22.88
CA TYR A 124 2.03 -18.62 22.27
C TYR A 124 3.01 -19.62 21.65
N GLN A 125 4.01 -19.16 20.91
CA GLN A 125 5.04 -20.03 20.32
C GLN A 125 5.82 -20.81 21.39
N VAL A 126 6.26 -20.14 22.46
CA VAL A 126 6.97 -20.78 23.57
C VAL A 126 6.12 -21.84 24.27
N LEU A 127 4.81 -21.59 24.45
CA LEU A 127 3.90 -22.58 25.03
C LEU A 127 3.70 -23.78 24.09
N ASN A 128 3.54 -23.54 22.79
CA ASN A 128 3.37 -24.58 21.78
C ASN A 128 4.62 -25.48 21.69
N GLU A 129 5.82 -24.89 21.72
CA GLU A 129 7.08 -25.64 21.75
C GLU A 129 7.21 -26.52 23.02
N LYS A 130 6.81 -26.00 24.18
CA LYS A 130 6.82 -26.78 25.43
C LYS A 130 5.84 -27.95 25.38
N GLN A 131 4.66 -27.77 24.80
CA GLN A 131 3.67 -28.84 24.67
C GLN A 131 4.17 -29.95 23.74
N LEU A 132 4.72 -29.59 22.57
CA LEU A 132 5.30 -30.55 21.64
C LEU A 132 6.45 -31.35 22.28
N ASN A 133 7.33 -30.69 23.04
CA ASN A 133 8.43 -31.37 23.74
C ASN A 133 7.94 -32.31 24.85
N ASN A 134 6.83 -31.98 25.53
CA ASN A 134 6.24 -32.84 26.56
C ASN A 134 5.48 -34.05 25.98
N GLU A 135 4.91 -33.93 24.78
CA GLU A 135 4.25 -35.04 24.07
C GLU A 135 5.25 -36.01 23.40
N SER A 136 6.51 -35.59 23.27
CA SER A 136 7.60 -36.40 22.68
C SER A 136 8.41 -37.26 23.68
N ILE A 137 8.02 -37.28 24.96
CA ILE A 137 8.61 -38.10 26.04
C ILE A 137 7.58 -39.14 26.48
#